data_AF-A0A958RK02-F1
#
_entry.id   AF-A0A958RK02-F1
#
_cell.length_a   1.000
_cell.length_b   1.000
_cell.length_c   1.000
_cell.angle_alpha   90.00
_cell.angle_beta   90.00
_cell.angle_gamma   90.00
#
_symmetry.space_group_name_H-M   'P 1'
#
loop_
_entity.id
_entity.type
_entity.pdbx_description
1 polymer ?
#
loop_
_entity_poly.entity_id
_entity_poly.type
_entity_poly.pdbx_seq_one_letter_code
_entity_poly.pdbx_strand_id
1 'polypeptide(L)'
;MKKIRILLLLICVIVVWTCSEDDNWNTDNPPVQQEEESNFSENFGNQINARFIGKVINEDNNPVSGVTVSVGTTITTTDSNGIFSITDASVFEKFAYITATKEGFI
;
A
#
# COMPACT_ATOMS: atom_id res chain seq x y z
N MET A 1 -35.53 44.22 -17.98
CA MET A 1 -34.98 43.74 -16.69
C MET A 1 -35.27 42.27 -16.37
N LYS A 2 -36.49 41.75 -16.56
CA LYS A 2 -36.81 40.34 -16.25
C LYS A 2 -36.26 39.35 -17.30
N LYS A 3 -36.39 39.69 -18.59
CA LYS A 3 -35.84 38.89 -19.71
C LYS A 3 -34.29 38.85 -19.73
N ILE A 4 -33.63 39.96 -19.34
CA ILE A 4 -32.16 40.01 -19.25
C ILE A 4 -31.63 39.16 -18.09
N ARG A 5 -32.35 39.12 -16.96
CA ARG A 5 -32.00 38.25 -15.81
C ARG A 5 -32.21 36.77 -16.13
N ILE A 6 -33.25 36.44 -16.89
CA ILE A 6 -33.48 35.07 -17.39
C ILE A 6 -32.39 34.66 -18.38
N LEU A 7 -31.97 35.57 -19.27
CA LEU A 7 -30.87 35.32 -20.21
C LEU A 7 -29.53 35.08 -19.49
N LEU A 8 -29.25 35.84 -18.43
CA LEU A 8 -28.04 35.70 -17.62
C LEU A 8 -28.01 34.39 -16.81
N LEU A 9 -29.16 33.95 -16.29
CA LEU A 9 -29.29 32.64 -15.65
C LEU A 9 -29.10 31.48 -16.62
N LEU A 10 -29.62 31.58 -17.84
CA LEU A 10 -29.44 30.57 -18.89
C LEU A 10 -27.97 30.43 -19.32
N ILE A 11 -27.24 31.55 -19.42
CA ILE A 11 -25.80 31.54 -19.71
C ILE A 11 -25.00 30.88 -18.58
N CYS A 12 -25.31 31.15 -17.31
CA CYS A 12 -24.64 30.50 -16.18
C CYS A 12 -24.84 28.97 -16.14
N VAL A 13 -25.97 28.46 -16.64
CA VAL A 13 -26.24 27.00 -16.69
C VAL A 13 -25.44 26.31 -17.80
N ILE A 14 -25.10 27.02 -18.88
CA ILE A 14 -24.35 26.46 -20.01
C ILE A 14 -22.85 26.29 -19.65
N VAL A 15 -22.29 27.16 -18.81
CA VAL A 15 -20.87 27.08 -18.40
C VAL A 15 -20.56 25.92 -17.44
N VAL A 16 -21.58 25.34 -16.76
CA VAL A 16 -21.39 24.19 -15.86
C VAL A 16 -21.49 22.83 -16.59
N TRP A 17 -21.79 22.82 -17.90
CA TRP A 17 -21.87 21.59 -18.71
C TRP A 17 -20.68 21.40 -19.66
N THR A 18 -19.74 22.34 -19.72
CA THR A 18 -18.51 22.19 -20.49
C THR A 18 -17.44 21.46 -19.66
N CYS A 19 -17.71 20.21 -19.34
CA CYS A 19 -16.67 19.23 -19.07
C CYS A 19 -16.62 18.32 -20.30
N SER A 20 -15.62 18.51 -21.17
CA SER A 20 -15.29 17.53 -22.19
C SER A 20 -14.54 16.39 -21.51
N GLU A 21 -15.15 15.20 -21.44
CA GLU A 21 -14.39 13.96 -21.29
C GLU A 21 -13.61 13.76 -22.59
N ASP A 22 -12.40 14.34 -22.64
CA ASP A 22 -11.40 13.92 -23.62
C ASP A 22 -10.79 12.59 -23.16
N ASP A 23 -11.64 11.55 -23.09
CA ASP A 23 -11.23 10.17 -22.92
C ASP A 23 -10.80 9.61 -24.28
N ASN A 24 -9.77 10.24 -24.87
CA ASN A 24 -9.02 9.64 -25.96
C ASN A 24 -7.56 9.44 -25.52
N TRP A 25 -7.37 8.48 -24.61
CA TRP A 25 -6.08 7.84 -24.41
C TRP A 25 -5.90 6.72 -25.43
N ASN A 26 -5.89 7.05 -26.72
CA ASN A 26 -5.32 6.14 -27.72
C ASN A 26 -4.92 6.89 -28.99
N THR A 27 -4.08 7.90 -28.86
CA THR A 27 -3.24 8.34 -29.98
C THR A 27 -1.83 8.48 -29.48
N ASP A 28 -1.18 7.33 -29.43
CA ASP A 28 0.22 7.05 -29.74
C ASP A 28 0.42 5.66 -29.18
N ASN A 29 0.30 4.61 -30.01
CA ASN A 29 1.05 3.40 -29.67
C ASN A 29 2.50 3.89 -29.67
N PRO A 30 3.18 4.01 -28.50
CA PRO A 30 4.62 4.12 -28.54
C PRO A 30 5.09 2.87 -29.31
N PRO A 31 6.28 2.88 -29.94
CA PRO A 31 6.87 1.60 -30.32
C PRO A 31 6.72 0.69 -29.10
N VAL A 32 6.19 -0.51 -29.30
CA VAL A 32 6.23 -1.56 -28.29
C VAL A 32 7.72 -1.73 -28.00
N GLN A 33 8.22 -0.93 -27.08
CA GLN A 33 9.36 -1.29 -26.27
C GLN A 33 8.86 -2.60 -25.71
N GLN A 34 9.52 -3.68 -26.10
CA GLN A 34 9.40 -4.91 -25.36
C GLN A 34 9.68 -4.48 -23.92
N GLU A 35 8.62 -4.29 -23.14
CA GLU A 35 8.71 -4.31 -21.70
C GLU A 35 9.29 -5.69 -21.46
N GLU A 36 10.61 -5.77 -21.32
CA GLU A 36 11.20 -6.86 -20.56
C GLU A 36 10.37 -6.84 -19.29
N GLU A 37 9.50 -7.84 -19.14
CA GLU A 37 8.79 -8.09 -17.90
C GLU A 37 9.89 -8.34 -16.87
N SER A 38 10.48 -7.26 -16.34
CA SER A 38 11.50 -7.33 -15.32
C SER A 38 10.73 -7.87 -14.15
N ASN A 39 10.90 -9.16 -13.88
CA ASN A 39 10.16 -9.79 -12.82
C ASN A 39 10.70 -9.16 -11.55
N PHE A 40 9.96 -8.19 -10.99
CA PHE A 40 10.40 -7.38 -9.85
C PHE A 40 10.95 -8.25 -8.71
N SER A 41 10.42 -9.48 -8.60
CA SER A 41 10.87 -10.52 -7.68
C SER A 41 12.34 -10.94 -7.82
N GLU A 42 12.98 -10.79 -8.99
CA GLU A 42 14.41 -11.06 -9.18
C GLU A 42 15.30 -10.15 -8.33
N ASN A 43 14.81 -8.96 -7.96
CA ASN A 43 15.55 -8.04 -7.09
C ASN A 43 15.59 -8.49 -5.62
N PHE A 44 14.76 -9.47 -5.23
CA PHE A 44 14.68 -9.93 -3.85
C PHE A 44 15.79 -10.93 -3.49
N GLY A 45 16.49 -11.50 -4.48
CA GLY A 45 17.51 -12.53 -4.25
C GLY A 45 16.91 -13.91 -4.01
N ASN A 46 17.74 -14.85 -3.56
CA ASN A 46 17.29 -16.24 -3.35
C ASN A 46 16.43 -16.37 -2.10
N GLN A 47 15.64 -17.44 -2.02
CA GLN A 47 14.93 -17.80 -0.81
C GLN A 47 15.91 -18.38 0.22
N ILE A 48 15.82 -17.90 1.46
CA ILE A 48 16.63 -18.33 2.59
C ILE A 48 15.78 -18.52 3.84
N ASN A 49 16.34 -19.22 4.82
CA ASN A 49 15.79 -19.35 6.17
C ASN A 49 16.51 -18.38 7.10
N ALA A 50 15.75 -17.48 7.73
CA ALA A 50 16.28 -16.44 8.60
C ALA A 50 15.59 -16.39 9.97
N ARG A 51 16.27 -15.75 10.92
CA ARG A 51 15.81 -15.54 12.30
C ARG A 51 15.42 -14.08 12.51
N PHE A 52 14.30 -13.86 13.17
CA PHE A 52 13.77 -12.53 13.46
C PHE A 52 13.46 -12.41 14.95
N ILE A 53 14.01 -11.39 15.59
CA ILE A 53 13.70 -11.01 16.98
C ILE A 53 13.38 -9.53 16.99
N GLY A 54 12.35 -9.15 17.74
CA GLY A 54 11.95 -7.75 17.81
C GLY A 54 11.08 -7.45 19.02
N LYS A 55 10.79 -6.16 19.19
CA LYS A 55 9.92 -5.64 20.24
C LYS A 55 8.85 -4.77 19.61
N VAL A 56 7.58 -5.02 19.97
CA VAL A 56 6.45 -4.18 19.57
C VAL A 56 6.11 -3.23 20.71
N ILE A 57 6.09 -1.94 20.40
CA ILE A 57 5.73 -0.85 21.31
C ILE A 57 4.61 0.00 20.68
N ASN A 58 3.84 0.70 21.50
CA ASN A 58 2.89 1.70 21.03
C ASN A 58 3.52 3.10 20.94
N GLU A 59 2.71 4.10 20.55
CA GLU A 59 3.14 5.51 20.41
C GLU A 59 3.65 6.13 21.72
N ASP A 60 3.17 5.64 22.87
CA ASP A 60 3.63 6.04 24.20
C ASP A 60 4.92 5.32 24.63
N ASN A 61 5.55 4.54 23.75
CA ASN A 61 6.71 3.68 24.01
C ASN A 61 6.46 2.52 25.01
N ASN A 62 5.21 2.18 25.28
CA ASN A 62 4.85 1.04 26.12
C ASN A 62 4.87 -0.27 25.32
N PRO A 63 5.38 -1.38 25.90
CA PRO A 63 5.37 -2.67 25.23
C PRO A 63 3.94 -3.18 25.01
N VAL A 64 3.70 -3.78 23.85
CA VAL A 64 2.37 -4.30 23.49
C VAL A 64 2.42 -5.83 23.47
N SER A 65 1.76 -6.45 24.44
CA SER A 65 1.63 -7.91 24.54
C SER A 65 0.54 -8.48 23.64
N GLY A 66 0.69 -9.72 23.17
CA GLY A 66 -0.32 -10.41 22.38
C GLY A 66 -0.52 -9.84 20.98
N VAL A 67 0.49 -9.18 20.42
CA VAL A 67 0.50 -8.75 19.02
C VAL A 67 0.84 -9.95 18.16
N THR A 68 0.03 -10.23 17.15
CA THR A 68 0.32 -11.26 16.15
C THR A 68 1.37 -10.73 15.19
N VAL A 69 2.54 -11.37 15.13
CA VAL A 69 3.63 -11.02 14.23
C VAL A 69 3.79 -12.11 13.19
N SER A 70 3.78 -11.75 11.91
CA SER A 70 4.01 -12.65 10.78
C SER A 70 5.27 -12.25 10.01
N VAL A 71 6.08 -13.24 9.65
CA VAL A 71 7.22 -13.10 8.73
C VAL A 71 7.15 -14.22 7.70
N GLY A 72 6.86 -13.87 6.45
CA GLY A 72 6.51 -14.88 5.44
C GLY A 72 5.25 -15.65 5.85
N THR A 73 5.37 -16.97 6.01
CA THR A 73 4.28 -17.85 6.48
C THR A 73 4.36 -18.17 7.98
N THR A 74 5.42 -17.73 8.67
CA THR A 74 5.62 -18.03 10.10
C THR A 74 4.97 -16.96 10.96
N ILE A 75 4.16 -17.39 11.94
CA ILE A 75 3.41 -16.50 12.82
C ILE A 75 3.79 -16.78 14.28
N THR A 76 3.92 -15.72 15.08
CA THR A 76 4.12 -15.78 16.53
C THR A 76 3.33 -14.66 17.23
N THR A 77 3.34 -14.65 18.56
CA THR A 77 2.76 -13.55 19.35
C THR A 77 3.79 -12.93 20.30
N THR A 78 3.63 -11.65 20.60
CA THR A 78 4.49 -10.97 21.57
C THR A 78 4.17 -11.35 23.02
N ASP A 79 5.20 -11.45 23.86
CA ASP A 79 5.08 -11.69 25.29
C ASP A 79 4.63 -10.43 26.09
N SER A 80 4.62 -10.50 27.43
CA SER A 80 4.27 -9.36 28.29
C SER A 80 5.20 -8.15 28.16
N ASN A 81 6.41 -8.33 27.66
CA ASN A 81 7.39 -7.28 27.40
C ASN A 81 7.35 -6.80 25.95
N GLY A 82 6.38 -7.27 25.16
CA GLY A 82 6.25 -6.94 23.74
C GLY A 82 7.28 -7.63 22.85
N ILE A 83 8.00 -8.64 23.34
CA ILE A 83 9.06 -9.33 22.59
C ILE A 83 8.48 -10.47 21.76
N PHE A 84 8.92 -10.60 20.51
CA PHE A 84 8.67 -11.78 19.68
C PHE A 84 9.98 -12.37 19.17
N SER A 85 9.97 -13.67 18.90
CA SER A 85 11.09 -14.40 18.28
C SER A 85 10.57 -15.44 17.30
N ILE A 86 11.07 -15.39 16.07
CA ILE A 86 10.88 -16.38 15.02
C ILE A 86 12.25 -16.96 14.67
N THR A 87 12.43 -18.26 14.91
CA THR A 87 13.72 -18.93 14.74
C THR A 87 13.94 -19.46 13.32
N ASP A 88 12.89 -19.53 12.52
CA ASP A 88 12.95 -20.08 11.18
C ASP A 88 11.80 -19.51 10.32
N ALA A 89 12.10 -18.53 9.48
CA ALA A 89 11.17 -17.98 8.50
C ALA A 89 11.79 -18.03 7.10
N SER A 90 11.00 -18.51 6.15
CA SER A 90 11.35 -18.51 4.73
C SER A 90 11.09 -17.12 4.13
N VAL A 91 12.16 -16.44 3.72
CA VAL A 91 12.16 -15.07 3.19
C VAL A 91 13.13 -14.96 2.02
N PHE A 92 13.21 -13.81 1.36
CA PHE A 92 14.22 -13.56 0.33
C PHE A 92 15.43 -12.82 0.91
N GLU A 93 16.63 -13.09 0.39
CA GLU A 93 17.91 -12.53 0.86
C GLU A 93 17.91 -11.00 1.01
N LYS A 94 17.23 -10.31 0.11
CA LYS A 94 17.17 -8.84 0.04
C LYS A 94 15.80 -8.28 0.40
N PHE A 95 14.85 -9.14 0.80
CA PHE A 95 13.50 -8.72 1.13
C PHE A 95 12.81 -9.67 2.11
N ALA A 96 12.42 -9.14 3.27
CA ALA A 96 11.54 -9.80 4.21
C ALA A 96 10.38 -8.84 4.56
N TYR A 97 9.16 -9.33 4.46
CA TYR A 97 7.97 -8.59 4.85
C TYR A 97 7.50 -9.07 6.22
N ILE A 98 7.38 -8.12 7.15
CA ILE A 98 7.00 -8.38 8.54
C ILE A 98 5.72 -7.60 8.81
N THR A 99 4.68 -8.28 9.30
CA THR A 99 3.45 -7.63 9.74
C THR A 99 3.23 -7.84 11.23
N ALA A 100 2.71 -6.81 11.89
CA ALA A 100 2.30 -6.86 13.28
C ALA A 100 0.84 -6.41 13.35
N THR A 101 -0.03 -7.22 13.93
CA THR A 101 -1.47 -6.95 13.98
C THR A 101 -2.01 -7.19 15.37
N LYS A 102 -2.80 -6.25 15.86
CA LYS A 102 -3.55 -6.35 17.10
C LYS A 102 -4.81 -5.52 16.98
N GLU A 103 -5.93 -6.03 17.49
CA GLU A 103 -7.17 -5.24 17.53
C GLU A 103 -6.95 -3.94 18.30
N GLY A 104 -7.44 -2.83 17.73
CA GLY A 104 -7.26 -1.49 18.28
C GLY A 104 -5.96 -0.78 17.85
N PHE A 105 -5.17 -1.36 16.96
CA PHE A 105 -3.97 -0.75 16.37
C PHE A 105 -4.07 -0.77 14.83
N ILE A 106 -3.49 0.23 14.16
CA ILE A 106 -3.40 0.36 12.69
C ILE A 106 -1.94 0.18 12.27
#